data_AF-U4KBR2-F1
#
_entry.id   AF-U4KBR2-F1
#
_cell.length_a   1.000
_cell.length_b   1.000
_cell.length_c   1.000
_cell.angle_alpha   90.00
_cell.angle_beta   90.00
_cell.angle_gamma   90.00
#
_symmetry.space_group_name_H-M   'P 1'
#
loop_
_entity.id
_entity.type
_entity.pdbx_description
1 polymer ?
#
loop_
_entity_poly.entity_id
_entity_poly.type
_entity_poly.pdbx_seq_one_letter_code
_entity_poly.pdbx_strand_id
1 'polypeptide(L)' 'MFSFFKNNSAKKLKKRHSMLLEQAMQAQRRGDIRTYSLLTAEAEEVFEQIKGMGNPSS' A
#
# COMPACT_ATOMS: atom_id res chain seq x y z
N MET A 1 -25.13 -11.45 -7.04
CA MET A 1 -24.82 -10.29 -6.18
C MET A 1 -23.50 -10.53 -5.40
N PHE A 2 -22.32 -10.49 -6.06
CA PHE A 2 -21.01 -10.79 -5.41
C PHE A 2 -19.93 -9.70 -5.66
N SER A 3 -20.28 -8.55 -6.22
CA SER A 3 -19.28 -7.51 -6.59
C SER A 3 -18.97 -6.48 -5.50
N PHE A 4 -19.69 -6.46 -4.38
CA PHE A 4 -19.47 -5.45 -3.34
C PHE A 4 -18.27 -5.75 -2.41
N PHE A 5 -17.92 -7.02 -2.22
CA PHE A 5 -16.80 -7.39 -1.33
C PHE A 5 -15.42 -7.08 -1.93
N LYS A 6 -15.22 -7.32 -3.24
CA LYS A 6 -13.94 -7.01 -3.92
C LYS A 6 -13.62 -5.52 -3.90
N ASN A 7 -14.59 -4.65 -4.19
CA ASN A 7 -14.35 -3.21 -4.25
C ASN A 7 -13.93 -2.60 -2.91
N ASN A 8 -14.46 -3.11 -1.80
CA ASN A 8 -14.12 -2.56 -0.49
C ASN A 8 -12.71 -2.95 -0.04
N SER A 9 -12.26 -4.17 -0.38
CA SER A 9 -10.88 -4.63 -0.10
C SER A 9 -9.83 -3.83 -0.87
N ALA A 10 -10.08 -3.56 -2.15
CA ALA A 10 -9.18 -2.77 -2.99
C ALA A 10 -9.05 -1.31 -2.51
N LYS A 11 -10.16 -0.68 -2.09
CA LYS A 11 -10.14 0.66 -1.51
C LYS A 11 -9.34 0.71 -0.20
N LYS A 12 -9.49 -0.30 0.66
CA LYS A 12 -8.73 -0.39 1.92
C LYS A 12 -7.22 -0.49 1.66
N LEU A 13 -6.80 -1.33 0.73
CA LEU A 13 -5.38 -1.48 0.39
C LEU A 13 -4.80 -0.20 -0.21
N LYS A 14 -5.51 0.48 -1.12
CA LYS A 14 -5.10 1.79 -1.65
C LYS A 14 -4.92 2.84 -0.55
N LYS A 15 -5.84 2.87 0.43
CA LYS A 15 -5.73 3.78 1.59
C LYS A 15 -4.53 3.43 2.47
N ARG A 16 -4.27 2.14 2.70
CA ARG A 16 -3.08 1.70 3.47
C ARG A 16 -1.79 2.12 2.78
N HIS A 17 -1.69 1.88 1.47
CA HIS A 17 -0.55 2.30 0.66
C HIS A 17 -0.28 3.81 0.78
N SER A 18 -1.31 4.66 0.63
CA SER A 18 -1.13 6.11 0.75
C SER A 18 -0.68 6.53 2.14
N MET A 19 -1.20 5.89 3.20
CA MET A 19 -0.78 6.18 4.58
C MET A 19 0.68 5.79 4.84
N LEU A 20 1.14 4.66 4.29
CA LEU A 20 2.54 4.22 4.40
C LEU A 20 3.48 5.19 3.69
N LEU A 21 3.13 5.64 2.48
CA LEU A 21 3.91 6.64 1.75
C LEU A 21 3.97 7.99 2.48
N GLU A 22 2.86 8.43 3.07
CA GLU A 22 2.84 9.67 3.86
C GLU A 22 3.77 9.57 5.07
N GLN A 23 3.70 8.46 5.82
CA GLN A 23 4.58 8.20 6.95
C GLN A 23 6.05 8.09 6.52
N ALA A 24 6.33 7.43 5.40
CA ALA A 24 7.67 7.33 4.83
C ALA A 24 8.21 8.73 4.50
N MET A 25 7.42 9.60 3.86
CA MET A 25 7.82 10.97 3.59
C MET A 25 8.11 11.77 4.87
N GLN A 26 7.31 11.58 5.93
CA GLN A 26 7.57 12.22 7.22
C GLN A 26 8.87 11.70 7.85
N ALA A 27 9.13 10.39 7.80
CA ALA A 27 10.37 9.78 8.28
C ALA A 27 11.59 10.30 7.51
N GLN A 28 11.49 10.36 6.18
CA GLN A 28 12.53 10.93 5.32
C GLN A 28 12.81 12.40 5.65
N ARG A 29 11.76 13.23 5.83
CA ARG A 29 11.91 14.64 6.22
C ARG A 29 12.58 14.84 7.59
N ARG A 30 12.41 13.87 8.50
CA ARG A 30 13.06 13.86 9.82
C ARG A 30 14.48 13.25 9.78
N GLY A 31 14.92 12.74 8.64
CA GLY A 31 16.20 12.03 8.50
C GLY A 31 16.21 10.61 9.07
N ASP A 32 15.05 10.04 9.38
CA ASP A 32 14.93 8.66 9.85
C ASP A 32 14.91 7.68 8.67
N ILE A 33 16.10 7.42 8.14
CA ILE A 33 16.28 6.57 6.96
C ILE A 33 15.85 5.12 7.22
N ARG A 34 16.05 4.60 8.44
CA ARG A 34 15.66 3.23 8.79
C ARG A 34 14.14 3.07 8.70
N THR A 35 13.40 3.97 9.35
CA THR A 35 11.93 3.95 9.31
C THR A 35 11.41 4.22 7.91
N TYR A 36 12.04 5.14 7.16
CA TYR A 36 11.72 5.37 5.75
C TYR A 36 11.84 4.07 4.93
N SER A 37 12.99 3.39 4.98
CA SER A 37 13.22 2.14 4.23
C SER A 37 12.20 1.06 4.58
N LEU A 38 11.84 0.90 5.86
CA LEU A 38 10.84 -0.06 6.30
C LEU A 38 9.44 0.29 5.76
N LEU A 39 9.01 1.54 5.91
CA LEU A 39 7.69 2.00 5.45
C LEU A 39 7.56 1.94 3.94
N THR A 40 8.64 2.22 3.20
CA THR A 40 8.65 2.10 1.73
C THR A 40 8.58 0.64 1.30
N ALA A 41 9.29 -0.29 1.97
CA ALA A 41 9.17 -1.71 1.69
C ALA A 41 7.74 -2.23 1.94
N GLU A 42 7.12 -1.84 3.06
CA GLU A 42 5.73 -2.21 3.36
C GLU A 42 4.74 -1.60 2.33
N ALA A 43 5.00 -0.37 1.87
CA ALA A 43 4.19 0.23 0.81
C ALA A 43 4.26 -0.59 -0.49
N GLU A 44 5.46 -1.02 -0.89
CA GLU A 44 5.66 -1.86 -2.08
C GLU A 44 4.87 -3.18 -1.98
N GLU A 45 4.90 -3.86 -0.82
CA GLU A 45 4.14 -5.09 -0.60
C GLU A 45 2.62 -4.86 -0.73
N VAL A 46 2.10 -3.76 -0.19
CA VAL A 46 0.69 -3.40 -0.32
C VAL A 46 0.35 -3.06 -1.78
N PHE A 47 1.27 -2.43 -2.51
CA PHE A 47 1.08 -2.13 -3.93
C PHE A 47 1.02 -3.39 -4.79
N GLU A 48 1.87 -4.38 -4.52
CA GLU A 48 1.82 -5.69 -5.18
C GLU A 48 0.49 -6.42 -4.90
N GLN A 49 -0.04 -6.33 -3.67
CA GLN A 49 -1.38 -6.85 -3.37
C GLN A 49 -2.48 -6.14 -4.19
N ILE A 50 -2.35 -4.82 -4.40
CA ILE A 50 -3.27 -4.04 -5.23
C ILE A 50 -3.20 -4.47 -6.69
N LYS A 51 -1.99 -4.68 -7.24
CA LYS A 51 -1.77 -5.19 -8.60
C LYS A 51 -2.35 -6.59 -8.78
N GLY A 52 -2.10 -7.49 -7.83
CA GLY A 52 -2.59 -8.87 -7.87
C GLY A 52 -4.11 -8.98 -7.86
N MET A 53 -4.84 -8.01 -7.29
CA MET A 53 -6.31 -7.95 -7.39
C MET A 53 -6.81 -7.47 -8.77
N GLY A 54 -6.00 -6.69 -9.50
CA GLY A 54 -6.35 -6.13 -10.81
C GLY A 54 -6.05 -7.06 -11.99
N ASN A 55 -5.22 -8.08 -11.78
CA ASN A 55 -4.85 -9.03 -12.82
C ASN A 55 -5.46 -10.41 -12.50
N PRO A 56 -6.60 -10.80 -13.12
CA PRO A 56 -7.03 -12.19 -13.04
C PRO A 56 -6.08 -13.02 -13.90
N SER A 57 -5.30 -13.87 -13.25
CA SER A 57 -4.57 -15.02 -13.83
C SER A 57 -3.41 -14.72 -14.80
N SER A 58 -2.29 -15.40 -14.54
CA SER A 58 -1.81 -16.39 -15.50
C SER A 58 -1.99 -17.75 -14.86
#